data_AF-A0A850LV54-F1
#
_entry.id   AF-A0A850LV54-F1
#
_cell.length_a   1.000
_cell.length_b   1.000
_cell.length_c   1.000
_cell.angle_alpha   90.00
_cell.angle_beta   90.00
_cell.angle_gamma   90.00
#
_symmetry.space_group_name_H-M   'P 1'
#
loop_
_entity.id
_entity.type
_entity.pdbx_description
1 polymer ?
#
loop_
_entity_poly.entity_id
_entity_poly.type
_entity_poly.pdbx_seq_one_letter_code
_entity_poly.pdbx_strand_id
1 'polypeptide(L)'
;MLLGIFWIVITLIPVIRMFQRWYIYIPTVGLCIALSYLIFSFPIKVKRKKIIVSTFISVLILIIYTYSFLLEKNDWIETGNYSKNIVYNFKRDYPYLNINKNIVLINVPGVIKKNFVYMYGIKESLRFTYNKPNLKVVELSHVFLPDINSNTEILHSRDLSIFELSSNDPKFFMLFPKYELFLRGNIDIGDIAENEYAKVEIIDFNDYHRVSKVRIEIKQWLKEEESKIYFKFKNGRFVEIKNL
;
A
#
# COMPACT_ATOMS: atom_id res chain seq x y z
N MET A 1 3.72 11.55 34.50
CA MET A 1 4.53 12.05 33.36
C MET A 1 5.48 10.98 32.81
N LEU A 2 6.40 10.44 33.63
CA LEU A 2 7.42 9.48 33.21
C LEU A 2 6.85 8.26 32.49
N LEU A 3 5.75 7.67 32.99
CA LEU A 3 5.07 6.55 32.33
C LEU A 3 4.57 6.88 30.92
N GLY A 4 3.98 8.07 30.73
CA GLY A 4 3.48 8.50 29.41
C GLY A 4 4.61 8.78 28.43
N ILE A 5 5.68 9.44 28.88
CA ILE A 5 6.87 9.68 28.06
C ILE A 5 7.55 8.35 27.67
N PHE A 6 7.73 7.45 28.65
CA PHE A 6 8.28 6.12 28.43
C PHE A 6 7.46 5.33 27.42
N TRP A 7 6.13 5.35 27.54
CA TRP A 7 5.23 4.72 26.60
C TRP A 7 5.37 5.29 25.19
N ILE A 8 5.37 6.62 25.05
CA ILE A 8 5.58 7.29 23.76
C ILE A 8 6.90 6.81 23.15
N VAL A 9 8.02 6.90 23.88
CA VAL A 9 9.35 6.53 23.36
C VAL A 9 9.39 5.07 22.89
N ILE A 10 8.94 4.13 23.73
CA ILE A 10 8.96 2.70 23.38
C ILE A 10 8.10 2.39 22.16
N THR A 11 6.94 3.05 22.05
CA THR A 11 5.99 2.78 20.97
C THR A 11 6.34 3.55 19.70
N LEU A 12 7.03 4.68 19.79
CA LEU A 12 7.50 5.43 18.62
C LEU A 12 8.64 4.72 17.89
N ILE A 13 9.52 4.00 18.60
CA ILE A 13 10.66 3.27 18.02
C ILE A 13 10.22 2.30 16.89
N PRO A 14 9.25 1.39 17.08
CA PRO A 14 8.77 0.53 16.01
C PRO A 14 7.95 1.31 14.95
N VAL A 15 7.21 2.35 15.37
CA VAL A 15 6.35 3.14 14.46
C VAL A 15 7.17 3.95 13.45
N ILE A 16 8.28 4.56 13.89
CA ILE A 16 9.18 5.34 13.02
C ILE A 16 9.74 4.48 11.89
N ARG A 17 9.99 3.18 12.13
CA ARG A 17 10.51 2.29 11.09
C ARG A 17 9.45 1.82 10.10
N MET A 18 8.19 1.70 10.56
CA MET A 18 7.12 1.15 9.73
C MET A 18 6.32 2.21 8.98
N PHE A 19 6.34 3.48 9.40
CA PHE A 19 5.67 4.64 8.74
C PHE A 19 4.20 4.41 8.31
N GLN A 20 3.51 3.40 8.84
CA GLN A 20 2.10 3.18 8.53
C GLN A 20 1.22 3.95 9.52
N ARG A 21 0.25 4.70 8.99
CA ARG A 21 -0.60 5.63 9.75
C ARG A 21 -1.34 4.96 10.91
N TRP A 22 -1.76 3.70 10.76
CA TRP A 22 -2.44 2.98 11.84
C TRP A 22 -1.52 2.71 13.03
N TYR A 23 -0.19 2.57 12.89
CA TYR A 23 0.65 2.34 14.06
C TYR A 23 0.75 3.57 14.99
N ILE A 24 0.34 4.76 14.52
CA ILE A 24 0.35 6.00 15.31
C ILE A 24 -0.68 5.95 16.45
N TYR A 25 -1.71 5.09 16.41
CA TYR A 25 -2.66 5.00 17.54
C TYR A 25 -1.96 4.54 18.83
N ILE A 26 -0.91 3.71 18.76
CA ILE A 26 -0.25 3.18 19.96
C ILE A 26 0.49 4.29 20.75
N PRO A 27 1.33 5.15 20.11
CA PRO A 27 1.88 6.33 20.77
C PRO A 27 0.84 7.31 21.33
N THR A 28 -0.33 7.43 20.68
CA THR A 28 -1.36 8.39 21.16
C THR A 28 -1.89 8.05 22.55
N VAL A 29 -1.89 6.76 22.96
CA VAL A 29 -2.25 6.36 24.33
C VAL A 29 -1.30 6.98 25.36
N GLY A 30 0.01 6.92 25.11
CA GLY A 30 1.03 7.53 25.97
C GLY A 30 0.90 9.06 26.03
N LEU A 31 0.54 9.67 24.90
CA LEU A 31 0.27 11.10 24.79
C LEU A 31 -0.95 11.51 25.64
N CYS A 32 -2.02 10.72 25.63
CA CYS A 32 -3.18 10.93 26.50
C CYS A 32 -2.82 10.84 27.99
N ILE A 33 -1.99 9.86 28.40
CA ILE A 33 -1.51 9.72 29.78
C ILE A 33 -0.65 10.91 30.20
N ALA A 34 0.25 11.37 29.31
CA ALA A 34 1.10 12.53 29.56
C ALA A 34 0.29 13.82 29.68
N LEU A 35 -0.64 14.07 28.76
CA LEU A 35 -1.55 15.22 28.80
C LEU A 35 -2.40 15.25 30.05
N SER A 36 -3.01 14.10 30.41
CA SER A 36 -3.80 13.99 31.64
C SER A 36 -2.95 14.38 32.85
N TYR A 37 -1.75 13.82 32.98
CA TYR A 37 -0.84 14.17 34.07
C TYR A 37 -0.51 15.68 34.11
N LEU A 38 -0.15 16.28 32.96
CA LEU A 38 0.19 17.71 32.89
C LEU A 38 -0.97 18.61 33.33
N ILE A 39 -2.20 18.29 32.91
CA ILE A 39 -3.41 19.02 33.29
C ILE A 39 -3.68 18.92 34.79
N PHE A 40 -3.54 17.74 35.38
CA PHE A 40 -3.79 17.53 36.81
C PHE A 40 -2.68 18.08 37.71
N SER A 41 -1.42 18.04 37.25
CA SER A 41 -0.25 18.58 37.96
C SER A 41 -0.13 20.09 37.90
N PHE A 42 -0.84 20.78 36.99
CA PHE A 42 -0.80 22.24 36.92
C PHE A 42 -1.34 22.87 38.23
N PRO A 43 -0.68 23.91 38.79
CA PRO A 43 -1.03 24.51 40.08
C PRO A 43 -2.26 25.44 40.01
N ILE A 44 -3.35 24.96 39.43
CA ILE A 44 -4.62 25.67 39.40
C ILE A 44 -5.35 25.37 40.72
N LYS A 45 -5.38 26.34 41.64
CA LYS A 45 -5.97 26.18 42.99
C LYS A 45 -7.47 25.82 42.97
N VAL A 46 -8.19 26.15 41.89
CA VAL A 46 -9.65 25.98 41.80
C VAL A 46 -10.01 24.75 40.96
N LYS A 47 -10.62 23.72 41.58
CA LYS A 47 -11.04 22.48 40.90
C LYS A 47 -11.89 22.73 39.65
N ARG A 48 -12.84 23.68 39.70
CA ARG A 48 -13.68 24.05 38.54
C ARG A 48 -12.86 24.56 37.35
N LYS A 49 -11.83 25.39 37.59
CA LYS A 49 -10.97 25.90 36.52
C LYS A 49 -10.14 24.79 35.86
N LYS A 50 -9.68 23.79 36.64
CA LYS A 50 -9.00 22.60 36.09
C LYS A 50 -9.89 21.82 35.13
N ILE A 51 -11.15 21.58 35.51
CA ILE A 51 -12.12 20.87 34.67
C ILE A 51 -12.36 21.64 33.37
N ILE A 52 -12.61 22.95 33.46
CA ILE A 52 -12.85 23.80 32.28
C ILE A 52 -11.65 23.77 31.32
N VAL A 53 -10.42 23.91 31.83
CA VAL A 53 -9.20 23.85 31.01
C VAL A 53 -9.04 22.48 30.37
N SER A 54 -9.26 21.40 31.12
CA SER A 54 -9.20 20.03 30.58
C SER A 54 -10.22 19.83 29.46
N THR A 55 -11.46 20.24 29.67
CA THR A 55 -12.53 20.13 28.67
C THR A 55 -12.18 20.95 27.42
N PHE A 56 -11.70 22.17 27.59
CA PHE A 56 -11.29 23.03 26.47
C PHE A 56 -10.19 22.38 25.63
N ILE A 57 -9.14 21.84 26.27
CA ILE A 57 -8.05 21.14 25.58
C ILE A 57 -8.59 19.91 24.82
N SER A 58 -9.43 19.09 25.47
CA SER A 58 -10.02 17.91 24.83
C SER A 58 -10.87 18.27 23.61
N VAL A 59 -11.70 19.32 23.71
CA VAL A 59 -12.51 19.82 22.60
C VAL A 59 -11.62 20.34 21.47
N LEU A 60 -10.57 21.09 21.80
CA LEU A 60 -9.61 21.59 20.80
C LEU A 60 -8.94 20.45 20.03
N ILE A 61 -8.47 19.42 20.75
CA ILE A 61 -7.89 18.22 20.13
C ILE A 61 -8.92 17.55 19.22
N LEU A 62 -10.16 17.38 19.69
CA LEU A 62 -11.23 16.78 18.89
C LEU A 62 -11.53 17.56 17.61
N ILE A 63 -11.54 18.90 17.68
CA ILE A 63 -11.71 19.77 16.50
C ILE A 63 -10.55 19.56 15.51
N ILE A 64 -9.30 19.55 15.98
CA ILE A 64 -8.12 19.36 15.12
C ILE A 64 -8.17 17.99 14.41
N TYR A 65 -8.48 16.92 15.15
CA TYR A 65 -8.61 15.58 14.57
C TYR A 65 -9.79 15.47 13.61
N THR A 66 -10.94 16.06 13.95
CA THR A 66 -12.12 16.06 13.07
C THR A 66 -11.83 16.81 11.78
N TYR A 67 -11.19 17.99 11.86
CA TYR A 67 -10.80 18.76 10.70
C TYR A 67 -9.80 17.98 9.82
N SER A 68 -8.78 17.38 10.43
CA SER A 68 -7.79 16.56 9.72
C SER A 68 -8.46 15.37 9.01
N PHE A 69 -9.42 14.71 9.66
CA PHE A 69 -10.19 13.61 9.07
C PHE A 69 -11.06 14.09 7.90
N LEU A 70 -11.71 15.25 8.02
CA LEU A 70 -12.53 15.81 6.95
C LEU A 70 -11.71 16.15 5.70
N LEU A 71 -10.47 16.62 5.86
CA LEU A 71 -9.57 16.87 4.74
C LEU A 71 -9.23 15.58 3.97
N GLU A 72 -9.06 14.46 4.66
CA GLU A 72 -8.71 13.18 4.02
C GLU A 72 -9.91 12.36 3.55
N LYS A 73 -11.13 12.65 4.04
CA LYS A 73 -12.34 11.88 3.76
C LYS A 73 -12.57 11.66 2.26
N ASN A 74 -12.40 12.70 1.45
CA ASN A 74 -12.66 12.63 0.01
C ASN A 74 -11.68 11.67 -0.68
N ASP A 75 -10.40 11.72 -0.33
CA ASP A 75 -9.38 10.81 -0.85
C ASP A 75 -9.72 9.35 -0.52
N TRP A 76 -10.22 9.08 0.70
CA TRP A 76 -10.66 7.75 1.11
C TRP A 76 -11.86 7.25 0.32
N ILE A 77 -12.88 8.09 0.13
CA ILE A 77 -14.08 7.73 -0.64
C ILE A 77 -13.70 7.43 -2.09
N GLU A 78 -12.90 8.30 -2.69
CA GLU A 78 -12.45 8.17 -4.07
C GLU A 78 -11.59 6.91 -4.26
N THR A 79 -10.63 6.66 -3.37
CA THR A 79 -9.81 5.45 -3.39
C THR A 79 -10.68 4.19 -3.23
N GLY A 80 -11.68 4.22 -2.34
CA GLY A 80 -12.63 3.14 -2.17
C GLY A 80 -13.46 2.87 -3.43
N ASN A 81 -13.84 3.93 -4.16
CA ASN A 81 -14.51 3.80 -5.46
C ASN A 81 -13.56 3.22 -6.52
N TYR A 82 -12.30 3.65 -6.57
CA TYR A 82 -11.30 3.05 -7.47
C TYR A 82 -11.12 1.56 -7.20
N SER A 83 -10.94 1.17 -5.94
CA SER A 83 -10.84 -0.23 -5.53
C SER A 83 -12.00 -1.05 -6.10
N LYS A 84 -13.24 -0.64 -5.78
CA LYS A 84 -14.46 -1.32 -6.28
C LYS A 84 -14.49 -1.40 -7.80
N ASN A 85 -14.19 -0.29 -8.48
CA ASN A 85 -14.24 -0.20 -9.93
C ASN A 85 -13.19 -1.09 -10.60
N ILE A 86 -11.97 -1.20 -10.04
CA ILE A 86 -10.91 -2.06 -10.60
C ILE A 86 -11.38 -3.52 -10.68
N VAL A 87 -11.91 -4.05 -9.56
CA VAL A 87 -12.36 -5.44 -9.48
C VAL A 87 -13.66 -5.68 -10.26
N TYR A 88 -14.59 -4.72 -10.22
CA TYR A 88 -15.83 -4.80 -11.00
C TYR A 88 -15.54 -4.76 -12.51
N ASN A 89 -14.68 -3.84 -12.96
CA ASN A 89 -14.26 -3.77 -14.36
C ASN A 89 -13.55 -5.05 -14.78
N PHE A 90 -12.70 -5.62 -13.92
CA PHE A 90 -12.07 -6.91 -14.21
C PHE A 90 -13.11 -8.02 -14.42
N LYS A 91 -14.12 -8.14 -13.55
CA LYS A 91 -15.23 -9.08 -13.72
C LYS A 91 -16.05 -8.83 -14.97
N ARG A 92 -16.34 -7.57 -15.28
CA ARG A 92 -17.10 -7.18 -16.47
C ARG A 92 -16.33 -7.53 -17.75
N ASP A 93 -15.04 -7.22 -17.79
CA ASP A 93 -14.21 -7.38 -18.98
C ASP A 93 -13.79 -8.86 -19.16
N TYR A 94 -13.71 -9.63 -18.07
CA TYR A 94 -13.35 -11.06 -18.07
C TYR A 94 -14.36 -11.91 -17.28
N PRO A 95 -15.62 -12.05 -17.74
CA PRO A 95 -16.69 -12.69 -16.96
C PRO A 95 -16.47 -14.18 -16.70
N TYR A 96 -15.76 -14.88 -17.58
CA TYR A 96 -15.60 -16.33 -17.57
C TYR A 96 -14.17 -16.78 -17.23
N LEU A 97 -13.64 -16.34 -16.08
CA LEU A 97 -12.34 -16.84 -15.61
C LEU A 97 -12.42 -18.31 -15.20
N ASN A 98 -11.58 -19.14 -15.82
CA ASN A 98 -11.48 -20.56 -15.48
C ASN A 98 -10.67 -20.74 -14.19
N ILE A 99 -11.18 -21.55 -13.25
CA ILE A 99 -10.51 -21.88 -11.98
C ILE A 99 -9.18 -22.64 -12.23
N ASN A 100 -9.08 -23.34 -13.36
CA ASN A 100 -7.92 -24.14 -13.71
C ASN A 100 -6.75 -23.29 -14.26
N LYS A 101 -6.98 -22.00 -14.57
CA LYS A 101 -5.96 -21.09 -15.08
C LYS A 101 -5.41 -20.21 -13.97
N ASN A 102 -4.10 -20.01 -13.97
CA ASN A 102 -3.44 -19.05 -13.11
C ASN A 102 -3.58 -17.64 -13.68
N ILE A 103 -4.19 -16.74 -12.91
CA ILE A 103 -4.28 -15.32 -13.23
C ILE A 103 -3.04 -14.65 -12.68
N VAL A 104 -2.15 -14.22 -13.57
CA VAL A 104 -0.89 -13.58 -13.19
C VAL A 104 -1.03 -12.07 -13.35
N LEU A 105 -1.02 -11.34 -12.24
CA LEU A 105 -1.08 -9.88 -12.18
C LEU A 105 0.35 -9.34 -12.07
N ILE A 106 0.79 -8.60 -13.09
CA ILE A 106 2.19 -8.16 -13.19
C ILE A 106 2.44 -6.96 -12.26
N ASN A 107 1.58 -5.94 -12.33
CA ASN A 107 1.69 -4.68 -11.59
C ASN A 107 0.37 -4.34 -10.89
N VAL A 108 0.22 -4.80 -9.65
CA VAL A 108 -0.99 -4.54 -8.86
C VAL A 108 -0.94 -3.11 -8.29
N PRO A 109 -2.02 -2.30 -8.39
CA PRO A 109 -2.07 -0.99 -7.76
C PRO A 109 -2.14 -1.14 -6.23
N GLY A 110 -0.98 -1.19 -5.58
CA GLY A 110 -0.87 -1.37 -4.13
C GLY A 110 -1.31 -0.12 -3.37
N VAL A 111 -0.91 1.04 -3.87
CA VAL A 111 -1.29 2.36 -3.32
C VAL A 111 -1.75 3.27 -4.46
N ILE A 112 -2.82 4.00 -4.26
CA ILE A 112 -3.29 5.05 -5.18
C ILE A 112 -3.36 6.37 -4.40
N LYS A 113 -2.76 7.43 -4.95
CA LYS A 113 -2.51 8.73 -4.31
C LYS A 113 -1.68 8.61 -3.03
N LYS A 114 -2.30 8.25 -1.91
CA LYS A 114 -1.67 8.06 -0.58
C LYS A 114 -2.30 6.91 0.21
N ASN A 115 -3.28 6.24 -0.36
CA ASN A 115 -4.10 5.26 0.33
C ASN A 115 -3.81 3.86 -0.20
N PHE A 116 -3.62 2.92 0.71
CA PHE A 116 -3.45 1.51 0.37
C PHE A 116 -4.75 0.97 -0.23
N VAL A 117 -4.63 0.29 -1.37
CA VAL A 117 -5.76 -0.27 -2.10
C VAL A 117 -5.65 -1.79 -2.11
N TYR A 118 -4.60 -2.31 -2.76
CA TYR A 118 -4.42 -3.74 -2.96
C TYR A 118 -3.06 -4.28 -2.52
N MET A 119 -2.36 -3.59 -1.63
CA MET A 119 -1.08 -4.06 -1.08
C MET A 119 -1.15 -5.49 -0.50
N TYR A 120 -2.34 -5.94 -0.06
CA TYR A 120 -2.54 -7.25 0.57
C TYR A 120 -3.87 -7.95 0.25
N GLY A 121 -4.60 -7.56 -0.81
CA GLY A 121 -6.02 -7.97 -0.91
C GLY A 121 -6.63 -8.15 -2.28
N ILE A 122 -5.86 -8.04 -3.37
CA ILE A 122 -6.47 -8.21 -4.72
C ILE A 122 -6.87 -9.67 -4.96
N LYS A 123 -6.06 -10.64 -4.54
CA LYS A 123 -6.38 -12.08 -4.56
C LYS A 123 -7.77 -12.36 -3.96
N GLU A 124 -7.99 -11.93 -2.73
CA GLU A 124 -9.24 -12.15 -1.98
C GLU A 124 -10.41 -11.41 -2.63
N SER A 125 -10.18 -10.18 -3.09
CA SER A 125 -11.21 -9.37 -3.74
C SER A 125 -11.70 -9.99 -5.05
N LEU A 126 -10.79 -10.56 -5.85
CA LEU A 126 -11.13 -11.28 -7.07
C LEU A 126 -11.86 -12.59 -6.75
N ARG A 127 -11.34 -13.39 -5.81
CA ARG A 127 -12.00 -14.64 -5.37
C ARG A 127 -13.44 -14.39 -4.91
N PHE A 128 -13.65 -13.35 -4.09
CA PHE A 128 -14.96 -12.95 -3.60
C PHE A 128 -15.87 -12.47 -4.74
N THR A 129 -15.37 -11.58 -5.59
CA THR A 129 -16.18 -10.97 -6.67
C THR A 129 -16.61 -11.99 -7.73
N TYR A 130 -15.78 -13.00 -8.01
CA TYR A 130 -16.12 -14.10 -8.90
C TYR A 130 -16.88 -15.24 -8.22
N ASN A 131 -17.06 -15.20 -6.90
CA ASN A 131 -17.59 -16.29 -6.09
C ASN A 131 -16.81 -17.61 -6.32
N LYS A 132 -15.47 -17.52 -6.37
CA LYS A 132 -14.55 -18.62 -6.66
C LYS A 132 -13.41 -18.61 -5.64
N PRO A 133 -13.55 -19.27 -4.48
CA PRO A 133 -12.53 -19.26 -3.43
C PRO A 133 -11.20 -19.88 -3.88
N ASN A 134 -11.27 -20.86 -4.80
CA ASN A 134 -10.12 -21.58 -5.34
C ASN A 134 -9.48 -20.89 -6.55
N LEU A 135 -9.90 -19.66 -6.89
CA LEU A 135 -9.30 -18.93 -8.01
C LEU A 135 -7.81 -18.68 -7.71
N LYS A 136 -6.93 -19.19 -8.59
CA LYS A 136 -5.49 -19.02 -8.47
C LYS A 136 -5.09 -17.67 -9.04
N VAL A 137 -4.82 -16.72 -8.15
CA VAL A 137 -4.33 -15.38 -8.49
C VAL A 137 -2.91 -15.24 -7.98
N VAL A 138 -1.99 -14.89 -8.87
CA VAL A 138 -0.57 -14.70 -8.63
C VAL A 138 -0.28 -13.21 -8.81
N GLU A 139 0.43 -12.62 -7.86
CA GLU A 139 0.81 -11.20 -7.88
C GLU A 139 2.33 -11.12 -7.98
N LEU A 140 2.85 -10.48 -9.02
CA LEU A 140 4.29 -10.39 -9.23
C LEU A 140 4.90 -9.14 -8.59
N SER A 141 4.21 -8.00 -8.69
CA SER A 141 4.67 -6.74 -8.07
C SER A 141 3.51 -5.84 -7.68
N HIS A 142 3.80 -4.87 -6.80
CA HIS A 142 2.90 -3.80 -6.44
C HIS A 142 3.47 -2.46 -6.93
N VAL A 143 2.58 -1.51 -7.21
CA VAL A 143 2.95 -0.17 -7.65
C VAL A 143 2.22 0.89 -6.83
N PHE A 144 2.91 2.01 -6.61
CA PHE A 144 2.32 3.26 -6.16
C PHE A 144 1.92 4.09 -7.37
N LEU A 145 0.64 4.42 -7.46
CA LEU A 145 0.08 5.24 -8.52
C LEU A 145 -0.29 6.62 -7.98
N PRO A 146 0.31 7.70 -8.50
CA PRO A 146 -0.07 9.08 -8.15
C PRO A 146 -1.53 9.39 -8.48
N ASP A 147 -2.02 8.85 -9.59
CA ASP A 147 -3.43 8.85 -9.98
C ASP A 147 -3.83 7.48 -10.56
N ILE A 148 -5.13 7.17 -10.59
CA ILE A 148 -5.65 5.92 -11.15
C ILE A 148 -5.28 5.75 -12.64
N ASN A 149 -5.08 6.87 -13.35
CA ASN A 149 -4.72 6.90 -14.76
C ASN A 149 -3.20 6.92 -15.00
N SER A 150 -2.38 6.93 -13.94
CA SER A 150 -0.93 6.86 -14.08
C SER A 150 -0.56 5.59 -14.84
N ASN A 151 0.28 5.76 -15.87
CA ASN A 151 0.65 4.67 -16.76
C ASN A 151 1.97 4.03 -16.34
N THR A 152 2.01 2.73 -16.56
CA THR A 152 3.23 1.92 -16.52
C THR A 152 3.43 1.32 -17.89
N GLU A 153 4.63 1.49 -18.40
CA GLU A 153 5.10 0.76 -19.56
C GLU A 153 5.58 -0.61 -19.09
N ILE A 154 5.16 -1.65 -19.80
CA ILE A 154 5.57 -3.02 -19.53
C ILE A 154 6.06 -3.62 -20.83
N LEU A 155 7.37 -3.81 -20.89
CA LEU A 155 8.05 -4.61 -21.90
C LEU A 155 8.15 -6.04 -21.37
N HIS A 156 8.17 -7.02 -22.27
CA HIS A 156 8.24 -8.43 -21.90
C HIS A 156 9.05 -9.22 -22.92
N SER A 157 9.65 -10.31 -22.46
CA SER A 157 10.26 -11.31 -23.34
C SER A 157 9.18 -12.09 -24.10
N ARG A 158 9.55 -12.67 -25.24
CA ARG A 158 8.62 -13.44 -26.10
C ARG A 158 7.97 -14.62 -25.38
N ASP A 159 8.67 -15.23 -24.43
CA ASP A 159 8.21 -16.35 -23.62
C ASP A 159 7.44 -15.93 -22.36
N LEU A 160 7.22 -14.62 -22.15
CA LEU A 160 6.56 -14.03 -20.99
C LEU A 160 7.17 -14.45 -19.64
N SER A 161 8.47 -14.77 -19.64
CA SER A 161 9.18 -15.14 -18.42
C SER A 161 9.86 -13.96 -17.73
N ILE A 162 10.12 -12.88 -18.49
CA ILE A 162 10.74 -11.65 -18.01
C ILE A 162 9.87 -10.46 -18.40
N PHE A 163 9.66 -9.54 -17.46
CA PHE A 163 8.96 -8.28 -17.65
C PHE A 163 9.85 -7.12 -17.20
N GLU A 164 9.98 -6.08 -18.02
CA GLU A 164 10.54 -4.81 -17.57
C GLU A 164 9.40 -3.81 -17.39
N LEU A 165 9.28 -3.28 -16.19
CA LEU A 165 8.29 -2.27 -15.87
C LEU A 165 9.01 -0.93 -15.74
N SER A 166 8.42 0.11 -16.31
CA SER A 166 8.90 1.49 -16.17
C SER A 166 7.73 2.45 -16.06
N SER A 167 7.96 3.61 -15.46
CA SER A 167 7.06 4.74 -15.54
C SER A 167 7.84 6.04 -15.71
N ASN A 168 7.32 6.91 -16.55
CA ASN A 168 7.86 8.26 -16.74
C ASN A 168 7.27 9.26 -15.72
N ASP A 169 6.33 8.83 -14.86
CA ASP A 169 5.75 9.68 -13.82
C ASP A 169 6.71 9.74 -12.62
N PRO A 170 7.25 10.92 -12.27
CA PRO A 170 8.22 11.05 -11.17
C PRO A 170 7.61 10.74 -9.80
N LYS A 171 6.28 10.77 -9.66
CA LYS A 171 5.61 10.42 -8.41
C LYS A 171 5.30 8.93 -8.32
N PHE A 172 5.36 8.20 -9.44
CA PHE A 172 5.23 6.75 -9.46
C PHE A 172 6.45 6.10 -8.83
N PHE A 173 6.23 5.01 -8.11
CA PHE A 173 7.31 4.14 -7.68
C PHE A 173 6.81 2.73 -7.41
N MET A 174 7.71 1.76 -7.43
CA MET A 174 7.36 0.36 -7.23
C MET A 174 7.38 -0.01 -5.75
N LEU A 175 6.43 -0.84 -5.37
CA LEU A 175 6.25 -1.37 -4.03
C LEU A 175 6.61 -2.85 -4.03
N PHE A 176 7.54 -3.23 -3.16
CA PHE A 176 7.99 -4.61 -3.06
C PHE A 176 7.21 -5.34 -1.97
N PRO A 177 6.65 -6.53 -2.25
CA PRO A 177 5.85 -7.26 -1.27
C PRO A 177 6.66 -7.75 -0.06
N LYS A 178 8.00 -7.88 -0.18
CA LYS A 178 8.87 -8.12 0.97
C LYS A 178 9.50 -6.82 1.47
N TYR A 179 9.07 -6.43 2.67
CA TYR A 179 9.51 -5.27 3.44
C TYR A 179 11.02 -5.25 3.77
N GLU A 180 11.71 -6.39 3.66
CA GLU A 180 13.11 -6.53 4.10
C GLU A 180 14.08 -5.58 3.38
N LEU A 181 13.85 -5.28 2.10
CA LEU A 181 14.66 -4.29 1.36
C LEU A 181 14.43 -2.86 1.85
N PHE A 182 13.19 -2.48 2.17
CA PHE A 182 12.90 -1.17 2.76
C PHE A 182 13.45 -1.04 4.19
N LEU A 183 13.58 -2.14 4.93
CA LEU A 183 14.18 -2.15 6.25
C LEU A 183 15.71 -1.97 6.24
N ARG A 184 16.38 -2.22 5.10
CA ARG A 184 17.82 -1.99 4.94
C ARG A 184 18.19 -0.51 4.82
N GLY A 185 17.22 0.38 4.61
CA GLY A 185 17.39 1.84 4.59
C GLY A 185 18.06 2.38 3.33
N ASN A 186 18.98 1.62 2.73
CA ASN A 186 19.59 1.90 1.43
C ASN A 186 19.21 0.80 0.44
N ILE A 187 18.73 1.21 -0.72
CA ILE A 187 18.39 0.34 -1.85
C ILE A 187 19.14 0.89 -3.04
N ASP A 188 19.88 0.04 -3.74
CA ASP A 188 20.74 0.41 -4.87
C ASP A 188 20.31 -0.28 -6.18
N ILE A 189 20.83 0.22 -7.31
CA ILE A 189 20.63 -0.42 -8.62
C ILE A 189 21.28 -1.81 -8.59
N GLY A 190 20.56 -2.82 -9.08
CA GLY A 190 20.96 -4.23 -9.04
C GLY A 190 20.51 -4.97 -7.79
N ASP A 191 19.92 -4.30 -6.80
CA ASP A 191 19.31 -4.99 -5.67
C ASP A 191 18.12 -5.85 -6.13
N ILE A 192 18.04 -7.06 -5.56
CA ILE A 192 17.04 -8.07 -5.92
C ILE A 192 16.11 -8.32 -4.74
N ALA A 193 14.81 -8.08 -4.98
CA ALA A 193 13.73 -8.53 -4.12
C ALA A 193 13.18 -9.86 -4.63
N GLU A 194 12.97 -10.84 -3.77
CA GLU A 194 12.31 -12.09 -4.17
C GLU A 194 10.98 -12.29 -3.44
N ASN A 195 9.94 -12.65 -4.20
CA ASN A 195 8.71 -13.21 -3.65
C ASN A 195 8.60 -14.70 -4.01
N GLU A 196 7.46 -15.31 -3.68
CA GLU A 196 7.18 -16.72 -3.95
C GLU A 196 7.26 -17.06 -5.46
N TYR A 197 6.89 -16.12 -6.32
CA TYR A 197 6.62 -16.32 -7.74
C TYR A 197 7.67 -15.71 -8.68
N ALA A 198 8.40 -14.70 -8.22
CA ALA A 198 9.30 -13.92 -9.05
C ALA A 198 10.49 -13.33 -8.27
N LYS A 199 11.54 -13.03 -9.03
CA LYS A 199 12.64 -12.14 -8.64
C LYS A 199 12.40 -10.77 -9.27
N VAL A 200 12.62 -9.72 -8.52
CA VAL A 200 12.47 -8.34 -8.96
C VAL A 200 13.77 -7.59 -8.73
N GLU A 201 14.46 -7.28 -9.82
CA GLU A 201 15.72 -6.54 -9.84
C GLU A 201 15.43 -5.04 -10.07
N ILE A 202 16.07 -4.17 -9.30
CA ILE A 202 15.98 -2.72 -9.46
C ILE A 202 16.92 -2.28 -10.57
N ILE A 203 16.37 -1.64 -11.59
CA ILE A 203 17.12 -1.23 -12.78
C ILE A 203 17.42 0.27 -12.75
N ASP A 204 16.50 1.09 -12.22
CA ASP A 204 16.65 2.54 -12.24
C ASP A 204 15.84 3.25 -11.14
N PHE A 205 16.26 4.46 -10.82
CA PHE A 205 15.60 5.39 -9.93
C PHE A 205 15.19 6.66 -10.69
N ASN A 206 14.11 7.32 -10.25
CA ASN A 206 13.79 8.66 -10.73
C ASN A 206 14.59 9.74 -9.97
N ASP A 207 14.43 10.99 -10.38
CA ASP A 207 15.07 12.17 -9.75
C ASP A 207 14.82 12.30 -8.24
N TYR A 208 13.75 11.67 -7.73
CA TYR A 208 13.39 11.64 -6.31
C TYR A 208 13.96 10.44 -5.56
N HIS A 209 14.91 9.72 -6.16
CA HIS A 209 15.52 8.49 -5.61
C HIS A 209 14.48 7.42 -5.28
N ARG A 210 13.43 7.31 -6.10
CA ARG A 210 12.42 6.25 -5.99
C ARG A 210 12.55 5.31 -7.17
N VAL A 211 12.32 4.02 -6.92
CA VAL A 211 12.42 2.98 -7.95
C VAL A 211 11.45 3.25 -9.09
N SER A 212 11.99 3.60 -10.26
CA SER A 212 11.25 3.98 -11.47
C SER A 212 11.19 2.83 -12.48
N LYS A 213 12.20 1.95 -12.48
CA LYS A 213 12.31 0.82 -13.38
C LYS A 213 12.74 -0.45 -12.64
N VAL A 214 12.06 -1.56 -12.94
CA VAL A 214 12.44 -2.90 -12.43
C VAL A 214 12.36 -3.94 -13.52
N ARG A 215 13.10 -5.03 -13.33
CA ARG A 215 12.98 -6.26 -14.09
C ARG A 215 12.40 -7.35 -13.20
N ILE A 216 11.30 -7.94 -13.63
CA ILE A 216 10.64 -9.07 -12.98
C ILE A 216 10.96 -10.33 -13.77
N GLU A 217 11.60 -11.30 -13.13
CA GLU A 217 11.82 -12.63 -13.66
C GLU A 217 10.94 -13.65 -12.92
N ILE A 218 10.10 -14.37 -13.66
CA ILE A 218 9.24 -15.42 -13.11
C ILE A 218 10.09 -16.64 -12.73
N LYS A 219 9.83 -17.22 -11.55
CA LYS A 219 10.51 -18.45 -11.09
C LYS A 219 10.09 -19.68 -11.93
N GLN A 220 11.02 -20.59 -12.15
CA GLN A 220 10.88 -21.72 -13.07
C GLN A 220 9.65 -22.60 -12.81
N TRP A 221 9.37 -22.93 -11.54
CA TRP A 221 8.21 -23.74 -11.17
C TRP A 221 6.88 -23.09 -11.60
N LEU A 222 6.78 -21.76 -11.55
CA LEU A 222 5.61 -21.07 -12.05
C LEU A 222 5.60 -21.21 -13.57
N LYS A 223 6.73 -21.06 -14.29
CA LYS A 223 6.83 -21.21 -15.76
C LYS A 223 6.26 -22.56 -16.25
N GLU A 224 6.44 -23.64 -15.51
CA GLU A 224 6.02 -25.00 -15.87
C GLU A 224 4.50 -25.27 -15.72
N GLU A 225 3.75 -24.42 -15.01
CA GLU A 225 2.28 -24.59 -14.93
C GLU A 225 1.58 -24.29 -16.27
N GLU A 226 0.85 -25.28 -16.81
CA GLU A 226 0.41 -25.33 -18.21
C GLU A 226 -0.60 -24.26 -18.64
N SER A 227 -1.28 -23.57 -17.73
CA SER A 227 -2.28 -22.57 -18.14
C SER A 227 -2.23 -21.28 -17.30
N LYS A 228 -1.76 -20.21 -17.94
CA LYS A 228 -1.63 -18.88 -17.36
C LYS A 228 -2.31 -17.84 -18.24
N ILE A 229 -2.83 -16.80 -17.61
CA ILE A 229 -3.27 -15.59 -18.27
C ILE A 229 -2.60 -14.41 -17.57
N TYR A 230 -1.87 -13.61 -18.32
CA TYR A 230 -1.12 -12.48 -17.79
C TYR A 230 -1.94 -11.20 -17.93
N PHE A 231 -1.97 -10.39 -16.88
CA PHE A 231 -2.64 -9.10 -16.86
C PHE A 231 -1.70 -8.01 -16.38
N LYS A 232 -1.83 -6.85 -17.01
CA LYS A 232 -1.20 -5.61 -16.56
C LYS A 232 -2.23 -4.55 -16.21
N PHE A 233 -1.97 -3.78 -15.18
CA PHE A 233 -2.75 -2.61 -14.83
C PHE A 233 -2.35 -1.43 -15.71
N LYS A 234 -3.33 -0.82 -16.39
CA LYS A 234 -3.16 0.34 -17.26
C LYS A 234 -4.44 1.18 -17.28
N ASN A 235 -4.32 2.50 -17.10
CA ASN A 235 -5.44 3.44 -17.17
C ASN A 235 -6.67 2.98 -16.34
N GLY A 236 -6.46 2.67 -15.06
CA GLY A 236 -7.54 2.30 -14.13
C GLY A 236 -8.15 0.91 -14.29
N ARG A 237 -7.59 0.04 -15.13
CA ARG A 237 -8.08 -1.34 -15.33
C ARG A 237 -6.97 -2.33 -15.60
N PHE A 238 -7.24 -3.61 -15.37
CA PHE A 238 -6.37 -4.69 -15.82
C PHE A 238 -6.69 -5.03 -17.28
N VAL A 239 -5.63 -5.24 -18.05
CA VAL A 239 -5.67 -5.60 -19.47
C VAL A 239 -4.82 -6.85 -19.68
N GLU A 240 -5.38 -7.84 -20.34
CA GLU A 240 -4.69 -9.07 -20.72
C GLU A 240 -3.51 -8.77 -21.64
N ILE A 241 -2.36 -9.38 -21.35
CA ILE A 241 -1.21 -9.42 -22.26
C ILE A 241 -1.39 -10.64 -23.16
N LYS A 242 -1.69 -10.39 -24.44
CA LYS A 242 -1.72 -11.42 -25.47
C LYS A 242 -0.33 -11.53 -26.10
N ASN A 243 0.12 -12.76 -26.34
CA ASN A 243 1.28 -12.99 -27.19
C ASN A 243 0.99 -12.39 -28.58
N LEU A 244 1.88 -11.53 -29.05
CA LEU A 244 1.97 -11.14 -30.45
C LEU A 244 2.73 -12.22 -31.22
#